data_AF-A0A2M9ID49-F1
#
_entry.id   AF-A0A2M9ID49-F1
#
_cell.length_a   1.000
_cell.length_b   1.000
_cell.length_c   1.000
_cell.angle_alpha   90.00
_cell.angle_beta   90.00
_cell.angle_gamma   90.00
#
_symmetry.space_group_name_H-M   'P 1'
#
loop_
_entity.id
_entity.type
_entity.pdbx_description
1 polymer ?
#
loop_
_entity_poly.entity_id
_entity_poly.type
_entity_poly.pdbx_seq_one_letter_code
_entity_poly.pdbx_strand_id
1 'polypeptide(L)'
;MNHPADLVLVFDRDEELAVFPSLPAAEAGLEAIDVADGEFAAFTAEGRIVDLRAPEGAEGPVLVARTEEDGREDLERHLARFWSRRPGHAPLGPEGTARLLLDGGSRAARRGPRRFRNPFRRRRAPRS
;
A
#
# COMPACT_ATOMS: atom_id res chain seq x y z
N MET A 1 11.53 11.82 13.49
CA MET A 1 11.20 12.02 12.07
C MET A 1 11.47 10.71 11.36
N ASN A 2 10.54 10.19 10.59
CA ASN A 2 10.76 8.96 9.82
C ASN A 2 11.59 9.30 8.58
N HIS A 3 12.57 8.46 8.26
CA HIS A 3 13.39 8.65 7.08
C HIS A 3 12.54 8.35 5.83
N PRO A 4 12.74 9.03 4.68
CA PRO A 4 12.03 8.70 3.44
C PRO A 4 12.16 7.23 3.01
N ALA A 5 13.27 6.60 3.39
CA ALA A 5 13.52 5.17 3.18
C ALA A 5 12.64 4.25 4.04
N ASP A 6 12.10 4.76 5.15
CA ASP A 6 11.25 3.99 6.07
C ASP A 6 9.77 4.08 5.66
N LEU A 7 9.37 5.16 4.98
CA LEU A 7 7.99 5.38 4.56
C LEU A 7 7.62 4.44 3.43
N VAL A 8 6.52 3.69 3.59
CA VAL A 8 6.01 2.75 2.59
C VAL A 8 4.73 3.29 1.98
N LEU A 9 4.71 3.44 0.66
CA LEU A 9 3.56 3.81 -0.15
C LEU A 9 3.04 2.55 -0.82
N VAL A 10 1.79 2.19 -0.56
CA VAL A 10 1.13 1.00 -1.11
C VAL A 10 -0.08 1.44 -1.93
N PHE A 11 -0.08 1.07 -3.20
CA PHE A 11 -1.17 1.31 -4.14
C PHE A 11 -1.93 0.01 -4.38
N ASP A 12 -3.25 0.06 -4.34
CA ASP A 12 -4.08 -1.04 -4.82
C ASP A 12 -4.26 -0.97 -6.35
N ARG A 13 -4.97 -1.94 -6.92
CA ARG A 13 -5.27 -2.00 -8.37
C ARG A 13 -6.08 -0.81 -8.87
N ASP A 14 -6.82 -0.18 -7.97
CA ASP A 14 -7.59 1.02 -8.23
C ASP A 14 -6.77 2.29 -8.00
N GLU A 15 -5.46 2.22 -7.75
CA GLU A 15 -4.60 3.39 -7.51
C GLU A 15 -5.01 4.19 -6.26
N GLU A 16 -5.73 3.58 -5.32
CA GLU A 16 -5.88 4.15 -3.99
C GLU A 16 -4.60 3.91 -3.18
N LEU A 17 -4.18 4.94 -2.44
CA LEU A 17 -2.89 4.97 -1.75
C LEU A 17 -3.08 4.85 -0.24
N ALA A 18 -2.44 3.85 0.35
CA ALA A 18 -2.17 3.76 1.78
C ALA A 18 -0.69 4.09 2.05
N VAL A 19 -0.43 4.84 3.12
CA VAL A 19 0.94 5.19 3.55
C VAL A 19 1.19 4.66 4.94
N PHE A 20 2.28 3.92 5.09
CA PHE A 20 2.73 3.38 6.37
C PHE A 20 4.01 4.08 6.81
N PRO A 21 4.17 4.33 8.12
CA PRO A 21 5.34 5.01 8.65
C PRO A 21 6.62 4.14 8.59
N SER A 22 6.50 2.82 8.48
CA SER A 22 7.63 1.89 8.49
C SER A 22 7.27 0.58 7.78
N LEU A 23 8.28 -0.23 7.39
CA LEU A 23 8.06 -1.59 6.87
C LEU A 23 7.26 -2.46 7.86
N PRO A 24 7.57 -2.52 9.17
CA PRO A 24 6.76 -3.30 10.13
C PRO A 24 5.33 -2.79 10.29
N ALA A 25 5.09 -1.49 10.09
CA ALA A 25 3.72 -0.96 10.11
C ALA A 25 2.93 -1.40 8.88
N ALA A 26 3.58 -1.57 7.73
CA ALA A 26 2.97 -2.15 6.54
C ALA A 26 2.70 -3.65 6.73
N GLU A 27 3.64 -4.42 7.30
CA GLU A 27 3.44 -5.84 7.63
C GLU A 27 2.21 -6.06 8.52
N ALA A 28 2.05 -5.23 9.56
CA ALA A 28 0.91 -5.32 10.48
C ALA A 28 -0.41 -4.77 9.91
N GLY A 29 -0.33 -3.96 8.84
CA GLY A 29 -1.47 -3.23 8.29
C GLY A 29 -2.09 -3.84 7.04
N LEU A 30 -1.36 -4.67 6.31
CA LEU A 30 -1.81 -5.30 5.07
C LEU A 30 -2.49 -6.65 5.35
N GLU A 31 -3.49 -7.00 4.54
CA GLU A 31 -4.14 -8.30 4.60
C GLU A 31 -3.40 -9.31 3.70
N ALA A 32 -3.08 -10.49 4.24
CA ALA A 32 -2.31 -11.50 3.52
C ALA A 32 -3.03 -12.06 2.29
N ILE A 33 -4.36 -12.06 2.28
CA ILE A 33 -5.17 -12.45 1.11
C ILE A 33 -4.92 -11.52 -0.08
N ASP A 34 -4.94 -10.20 0.14
CA ASP A 34 -4.75 -9.21 -0.92
C ASP A 34 -3.28 -9.21 -1.41
N VAL A 35 -2.33 -9.45 -0.50
CA VAL A 35 -0.92 -9.66 -0.87
C VAL A 35 -0.74 -10.93 -1.69
N ALA A 36 -1.36 -12.05 -1.29
CA ALA A 36 -1.27 -13.32 -2.02
C ALA A 36 -1.90 -13.24 -3.42
N ASP A 37 -2.95 -12.44 -3.58
CA ASP A 37 -3.61 -12.19 -4.87
C ASP A 37 -2.86 -11.17 -5.74
N GLY A 38 -1.75 -10.60 -5.25
CA GLY A 38 -0.92 -9.64 -5.97
C GLY A 38 -1.63 -8.30 -6.21
N GLU A 39 -2.50 -7.88 -5.29
CA GLU A 39 -3.33 -6.68 -5.47
C GLU A 39 -2.57 -5.37 -5.34
N PHE A 40 -1.34 -5.42 -4.79
CA PHE A 40 -0.62 -4.24 -4.37
C PHE A 40 0.68 -4.01 -5.15
N ALA A 41 0.96 -2.75 -5.43
CA ALA A 41 2.29 -2.26 -5.77
C ALA A 41 2.80 -1.41 -4.60
N ALA A 42 4.04 -1.64 -4.15
CA ALA A 42 4.59 -0.95 -3.00
C ALA A 42 5.99 -0.38 -3.26
N PHE A 43 6.22 0.81 -2.70
CA PHE A 43 7.45 1.56 -2.87
C PHE A 43 7.83 2.28 -1.59
N THR A 44 9.11 2.58 -1.41
CA THR A 44 9.54 3.57 -0.43
C THR A 44 9.38 4.99 -0.97
N ALA A 45 9.35 6.02 -0.11
CA ALA A 45 9.24 7.41 -0.58
C ALA A 45 10.48 7.90 -1.36
N GLU A 46 11.62 7.24 -1.19
CA GLU A 46 12.81 7.46 -2.02
C GLU A 46 12.66 6.89 -3.44
N GLY A 47 11.76 5.92 -3.64
CA GLY A 47 11.50 5.27 -4.94
C GLY A 47 12.03 3.86 -5.07
N ARG A 48 12.39 3.17 -3.98
CA ARG A 48 12.77 1.74 -4.04
C ARG A 48 11.53 0.86 -4.07
N ILE A 49 11.60 -0.24 -4.80
CA ILE A 49 10.53 -1.25 -4.79
C ILE A 49 10.48 -1.91 -3.41
N VAL A 50 9.28 -2.12 -2.91
CA VAL A 50 9.01 -2.87 -1.68
C VAL A 50 8.33 -4.19 -2.08
N ASP A 51 9.01 -5.29 -1.79
CA ASP A 51 8.51 -6.64 -1.98
C ASP A 51 7.50 -6.99 -0.87
N LEU A 52 6.34 -7.50 -1.29
CA LEU A 52 5.25 -7.91 -0.41
C LEU A 52 4.99 -9.39 -0.62
N ARG A 53 5.06 -10.18 0.45
CA ARG A 53 4.88 -11.64 0.37
C ARG A 53 3.93 -12.14 1.45
N ALA A 54 3.08 -13.10 1.07
CA ALA A 54 2.24 -13.88 1.96
C ALA A 54 2.65 -15.36 1.85
N PRO A 55 3.77 -15.78 2.47
CA PRO A 55 4.36 -17.11 2.26
C PRO A 55 3.45 -18.27 2.71
N GLU A 56 2.58 -18.00 3.68
CA GLU A 56 1.58 -18.96 4.20
C GLU A 56 0.19 -18.76 3.56
N GLY A 57 0.11 -17.97 2.48
CA GLY A 57 -1.12 -17.68 1.76
C GLY A 57 -2.05 -16.73 2.51
N ALA A 58 -3.35 -16.82 2.22
CA ALA A 58 -4.36 -15.82 2.56
C ALA A 58 -4.63 -15.59 4.06
N GLU A 59 -4.16 -16.47 4.95
CA GLU A 59 -4.41 -16.40 6.41
C GLU A 59 -3.11 -16.21 7.23
N GLY A 60 -1.97 -16.12 6.55
CA GLY A 60 -0.65 -16.04 7.17
C GLY A 60 -0.18 -14.62 7.48
N PRO A 61 1.06 -14.48 8.01
CA PRO A 61 1.69 -13.17 8.13
C PRO A 61 2.06 -12.59 6.75
N VAL A 62 2.01 -11.26 6.66
CA VAL A 62 2.62 -10.52 5.56
C VAL A 62 4.07 -10.23 5.89
N LEU A 63 4.95 -10.48 4.94
CA LEU A 63 6.35 -10.07 4.97
C LEU A 63 6.54 -8.88 4.04
N VAL A 64 7.17 -7.81 4.53
CA VAL A 64 7.47 -6.61 3.74
C VAL A 64 8.97 -6.35 3.77
N ALA A 65 9.59 -6.30 2.60
CA ALA A 65 11.03 -6.08 2.47
C ALA A 65 11.32 -5.00 1.42
N ARG A 66 12.18 -4.04 1.77
CA ARG A 66 12.75 -3.13 0.76
C ARG A 66 13.73 -3.89 -0.12
N THR A 67 13.63 -3.70 -1.43
CA THR A 67 14.59 -4.20 -2.42
C THR A 67 15.62 -3.11 -2.76
N GLU A 68 16.71 -3.48 -3.44
CA GLU A 68 17.65 -2.51 -4.00
C GLU A 68 17.20 -1.96 -5.36
N GLU A 69 16.13 -2.51 -5.93
CA GLU A 69 15.62 -2.15 -7.25
C GLU A 69 15.03 -0.73 -7.23
N ASP A 70 15.37 0.03 -8.27
CA ASP A 70 14.83 1.38 -8.47
C ASP A 70 13.47 1.29 -9.16
N GLY A 71 12.43 1.75 -8.47
CA GLY A 71 11.05 1.81 -8.94
C GLY A 71 10.54 3.25 -9.05
N ARG A 72 11.42 4.23 -9.14
CA ARG A 72 11.06 5.66 -9.10
C ARG A 72 10.04 6.04 -10.17
N GLU A 73 10.25 5.62 -11.41
CA GLU A 73 9.34 5.91 -12.52
C GLU A 73 7.95 5.31 -12.29
N ASP A 74 7.90 4.07 -11.79
CA ASP A 74 6.66 3.38 -11.48
C ASP A 74 5.90 4.08 -10.36
N LEU A 75 6.60 4.46 -9.28
CA LEU A 75 6.04 5.24 -8.19
C LEU A 75 5.46 6.56 -8.68
N GLU A 76 6.19 7.30 -9.51
CA GLU A 76 5.71 8.58 -10.06
C GLU A 76 4.47 8.39 -10.96
N ARG A 77 4.42 7.29 -11.72
CA ARG A 77 3.24 6.93 -12.53
C ARG A 77 2.03 6.60 -11.65
N HIS A 78 2.20 5.81 -10.59
CA HIS A 78 1.13 5.51 -9.63
C HIS A 78 0.63 6.77 -8.93
N LEU A 79 1.55 7.64 -8.48
CA LEU A 79 1.20 8.93 -7.87
C LEU A 79 0.45 9.85 -8.84
N ALA A 80 0.87 9.93 -10.11
CA ALA A 80 0.18 10.73 -11.11
C ALA A 80 -1.27 10.26 -11.29
N ARG A 81 -1.51 8.94 -11.31
CA ARG A 81 -2.86 8.36 -11.38
C ARG A 81 -3.67 8.67 -10.12
N PHE A 82 -3.09 8.46 -8.94
CA PHE A 82 -3.71 8.79 -7.64
C PHE A 82 -4.16 10.26 -7.58
N TRP A 83 -3.29 11.19 -8.01
CA TRP A 83 -3.57 12.62 -7.98
C TRP A 83 -4.55 13.07 -9.06
N SER A 84 -4.55 12.44 -10.24
CA SER A 84 -5.49 12.76 -11.33
C SER A 84 -6.97 12.63 -10.92
N ARG A 85 -7.25 11.78 -9.92
CA ARG A 85 -8.60 11.54 -9.38
C ARG A 85 -9.02 12.51 -8.29
N ARG A 86 -8.14 13.44 -7.88
CA ARG A 86 -8.34 14.37 -6.76
C ARG A 86 -8.27 15.82 -7.26
N PRO A 87 -9.29 16.32 -7.98
CA PRO A 87 -9.30 17.67 -8.50
C PRO A 87 -9.22 18.70 -7.36
N GLY A 88 -8.44 19.76 -7.57
CA GLY A 88 -8.27 20.84 -6.59
C GLY A 88 -7.09 20.68 -5.62
N HIS A 89 -6.38 19.55 -5.65
CA HIS A 89 -5.11 19.38 -4.94
C HIS A 89 -3.93 19.51 -5.90
N ALA A 90 -2.89 20.25 -5.51
CA ALA A 90 -1.64 20.27 -6.24
C ALA A 90 -0.94 18.91 -6.09
N PRO A 91 -0.51 18.26 -7.19
CA PRO A 91 0.25 17.01 -7.10
C PRO A 91 1.51 17.22 -6.26
N LEU A 92 1.74 16.32 -5.32
CA LEU A 92 2.96 16.31 -4.50
C LEU A 92 3.85 15.15 -4.94
N GLY A 93 5.16 15.34 -4.79
CA GLY A 93 6.12 14.24 -4.90
C GLY A 93 5.88 13.16 -3.82
N PRO A 94 6.58 12.02 -3.88
CA PRO A 94 6.33 10.88 -2.99
C PRO A 94 6.40 11.25 -1.50
N GLU A 95 7.47 11.92 -1.07
CA GLU A 95 7.67 12.31 0.33
C GLU A 95 6.60 13.33 0.79
N GLY A 96 6.27 14.31 -0.05
CA GLY A 96 5.22 15.29 0.25
C GLY A 96 3.84 14.64 0.37
N THR A 97 3.54 13.69 -0.53
CA THR A 97 2.30 12.90 -0.48
C THR A 97 2.25 12.05 0.79
N ALA A 98 3.34 11.36 1.12
CA ALA A 98 3.43 10.52 2.31
C ALA A 98 3.23 11.33 3.59
N ARG A 99 3.91 12.47 3.72
CA ARG A 99 3.72 13.39 4.86
C ARG A 99 2.29 13.91 4.94
N LEU A 100 1.72 14.38 3.83
CA LEU A 100 0.34 14.85 3.82
C LEU A 100 -0.65 13.80 4.33
N LEU A 101 -0.48 12.53 3.94
CA LEU A 101 -1.39 11.45 4.34
C LEU A 101 -1.16 10.99 5.79
N LEU A 102 0.08 11.02 6.28
CA LEU A 102 0.40 10.73 7.67
C LEU A 102 -0.04 11.86 8.62
N ASP A 103 0.24 13.11 8.27
CA ASP A 103 -0.04 14.30 9.08
C ASP A 103 -1.51 14.74 8.98
N GLY A 104 -2.13 14.59 7.80
CA GLY A 104 -3.55 14.88 7.54
C GLY A 104 -4.51 13.94 8.26
N GLY A 105 -3.99 12.83 8.79
CA GLY A 105 -4.39 12.34 10.10
C GLY A 105 -4.95 10.93 10.16
N SER A 106 -5.00 10.47 11.40
CA SER A 106 -5.81 9.39 11.96
C SER A 106 -7.33 9.49 11.67
N ARG A 107 -7.76 10.25 10.66
CA ARG A 107 -9.09 10.23 10.04
C ARG A 107 -9.09 9.50 8.69
N ALA A 108 -7.98 9.51 7.93
CA ALA A 108 -7.77 8.55 6.86
C ALA A 108 -7.51 7.15 7.45
N ALA A 109 -6.78 7.05 8.56
CA ALA A 109 -6.55 5.77 9.26
C ALA A 109 -7.78 5.19 10.00
N ARG A 110 -8.89 5.95 10.16
CA ARG A 110 -10.19 5.35 10.59
C ARG A 110 -10.90 4.60 9.45
N ARG A 111 -10.42 4.79 8.23
CA ARG A 111 -10.62 3.92 7.10
C ARG A 111 -9.24 3.37 6.73
N GLY A 112 -8.66 2.56 7.62
CA GLY A 112 -7.71 1.53 7.16
C GLY A 112 -8.27 0.90 5.88
N PRO A 113 -7.41 0.47 4.92
CA PRO A 113 -7.78 0.13 3.55
C PRO A 113 -9.15 -0.51 3.60
N ARG A 114 -10.18 0.21 3.12
CA ARG A 114 -11.60 -0.03 3.46
C ARG A 114 -11.76 -1.52 3.61
N ARG A 115 -11.91 -2.06 4.85
CA ARG A 115 -12.01 -3.52 5.13
C ARG A 115 -12.49 -4.17 3.85
N PHE A 116 -11.58 -4.74 3.05
CA PHE A 116 -11.88 -5.04 1.66
C PHE A 116 -12.85 -6.20 1.75
N ARG A 117 -14.13 -5.85 1.81
CA ARG A 117 -15.20 -6.81 1.99
C ARG A 117 -15.37 -7.38 0.61
N ASN A 118 -14.47 -8.30 0.29
CA ASN A 118 -14.44 -9.06 -0.94
C ASN A 118 -15.88 -9.55 -1.21
N PRO A 119 -16.59 -9.01 -2.22
CA PRO A 119 -17.93 -9.46 -2.55
C PRO A 119 -17.92 -10.91 -3.09
N PHE A 120 -16.73 -11.49 -3.31
CA PHE A 120 -16.52 -12.87 -3.75
C PHE A 120 -16.24 -13.88 -2.63
N ARG A 121 -16.63 -13.61 -1.37
CA ARG A 121 -16.94 -14.68 -0.39
C ARG A 121 -18.18 -15.50 -0.84
N ARG A 122 -18.16 -16.06 -2.06
CA ARG A 122 -19.04 -17.16 -2.46
C ARG A 122 -18.45 -18.43 -1.87
N ARG A 123 -19.12 -18.92 -0.82
CA ARG A 123 -19.14 -20.31 -0.33
C ARG A 123 -18.23 -21.27 -1.11
N ARG A 124 -17.07 -21.63 -0.54
CA ARG A 124 -16.57 -22.99 -0.74
C ARG A 124 -17.58 -23.92 -0.05
N ALA A 125 -18.42 -24.57 -0.84
CA ALA A 125 -19.13 -25.75 -0.36
C ALA A 125 -18.09 -26.87 -0.15
N PRO A 126 -18.17 -27.63 0.95
CA PRO A 126 -17.35 -28.82 1.10
C PRO A 126 -17.80 -29.83 0.03
N ARG A 127 -16.86 -30.25 -0.82
CA ARG A 127 -17.08 -31.44 -1.65
C ARG A 127 -16.79 -32.64 -0.75
N SER A 128 -17.84 -33.39 -0.44
CA SER A 128 -17.78 -34.77 0.04
C SER A 128 -17.06 -35.68 -0.94
#